data_AF-A0A2A4M4B5-F1
#
_entry.id   AF-A0A2A4M4B5-F1
#
_cell.length_a   1.000
_cell.length_b   1.000
_cell.length_c   1.000
_cell.angle_alpha   90.00
_cell.angle_beta   90.00
_cell.angle_gamma   90.00
#
_symmetry.space_group_name_H-M   'P 1'
#
loop_
_entity.id
_entity.type
_entity.pdbx_description
1 polymer ?
#
loop_
_entity_poly.entity_id
_entity_poly.type
_entity_poly.pdbx_seq_one_letter_code
_entity_poly.pdbx_strand_id
1 'polypeptide(L)' 'MNDPKKRNFDLYAVDINGENLERITYFDGFDGFPMFSPDGKFFVFASNRNQAKRGDTNIFICEWVD' A
#
# COMPACT_ATOMS: atom_id res chain seq x y z
N MET A 1 -10.00 12.49 -1.14
CA MET A 1 -8.96 13.55 -1.00
C MET A 1 -9.41 14.64 -0.01
N ASN A 2 -9.98 14.28 1.17
CA ASN A 2 -10.44 15.24 2.20
C ASN A 2 -10.51 14.54 3.58
N ASP A 3 -9.41 13.90 4.00
CA ASP A 3 -9.28 13.44 5.39
C ASP A 3 -8.57 14.53 6.22
N PRO A 4 -9.21 15.10 7.25
CA PRO A 4 -8.61 16.12 8.13
C PRO A 4 -7.43 15.60 8.98
N LYS A 5 -7.12 14.29 8.96
CA LYS A 5 -5.94 13.72 9.61
C LYS A 5 -4.77 13.58 8.63
N LYS A 6 -3.88 14.57 8.71
CA LYS A 6 -2.43 14.57 8.40
C LYS A 6 -1.86 13.30 7.71
N ARG A 7 -1.40 13.46 6.45
CA ARG A 7 -0.46 12.57 5.73
C ARG A 7 -0.79 11.06 5.82
N ASN A 8 -1.97 10.65 5.34
CA ASN A 8 -2.23 9.25 5.03
C ASN A 8 -1.76 8.94 3.60
N PHE A 9 -0.99 7.87 3.43
CA PHE A 9 -0.65 7.33 2.11
C PHE A 9 -1.18 5.91 2.05
N ASP A 10 -2.10 5.68 1.12
CA ASP A 10 -2.69 4.37 0.86
C ASP A 10 -2.34 3.95 -0.56
N LEU A 11 -2.28 2.63 -0.77
CA LEU A 11 -2.07 2.05 -2.09
C LEU A 11 -3.42 1.82 -2.77
N TYR A 12 -3.47 2.12 -4.06
CA TYR A 12 -4.63 1.91 -4.92
C TYR A 12 -4.20 1.13 -6.17
N ALA A 13 -5.11 0.29 -6.67
CA ALA A 13 -5.01 -0.37 -7.95
C ALA A 13 -6.07 0.21 -8.91
N VAL A 14 -5.76 0.22 -10.20
CA VAL A 14 -6.65 0.70 -11.26
C VAL A 14 -6.33 -0.06 -12.52
N ASP A 15 -7.33 -0.33 -13.34
CA ASP A 15 -7.13 -0.98 -14.64
C ASP A 15 -6.32 -0.07 -15.57
N ILE A 16 -5.69 -0.68 -16.59
CA ILE A 16 -4.88 0.05 -17.59
C ILE A 16 -5.68 1.10 -18.36
N ASN A 17 -7.00 0.93 -18.45
CA ASN A 17 -7.92 1.86 -19.10
C ASN A 17 -8.38 2.99 -18.16
N GLY A 18 -7.96 2.97 -16.89
CA GLY A 18 -8.34 3.94 -15.86
C GLY A 18 -9.66 3.63 -15.13
N GLU A 19 -10.28 2.49 -15.39
CA GLU A 19 -11.50 2.04 -14.72
C GLU A 19 -11.18 1.22 -13.46
N ASN A 20 -12.21 0.88 -12.67
CA ASN A 20 -12.10 0.00 -11.50
C ASN A 20 -11.04 0.42 -10.45
N LEU A 21 -11.03 1.70 -10.08
CA LEU A 21 -10.18 2.19 -9.00
C LEU A 21 -10.53 1.53 -7.66
N GLU A 22 -9.59 0.80 -7.08
CA GLU A 22 -9.74 0.08 -5.80
C GLU A 22 -8.68 0.52 -4.79
N ARG A 23 -9.06 0.63 -3.51
CA ARG A 23 -8.13 0.87 -2.40
C ARG A 23 -7.62 -0.47 -1.86
N ILE A 24 -6.30 -0.65 -1.82
CA ILE A 24 -5.65 -1.91 -1.42
C ILE A 24 -5.24 -1.90 0.06
N THR A 25 -4.82 -0.75 0.58
CA THR A 25 -4.41 -0.64 1.99
C THR A 25 -5.24 0.35 2.78
N TYR A 26 -5.41 0.08 4.07
CA TYR A 26 -6.32 0.80 4.96
C TYR A 26 -5.67 1.25 6.27
N PHE A 27 -4.34 1.28 6.32
CA PHE A 27 -3.61 1.64 7.53
C PHE A 27 -3.66 3.16 7.75
N ASP A 28 -3.85 3.59 9.00
CA ASP A 28 -3.77 4.99 9.41
C ASP A 28 -2.29 5.39 9.57
N GLY A 29 -1.63 5.61 8.42
CA GLY A 29 -0.21 5.90 8.33
C GLY A 29 0.31 5.94 6.89
N PHE A 30 1.59 5.60 6.74
CA PHE A 30 2.24 5.54 5.44
C PHE A 30 2.25 4.09 4.94
N ASP A 31 1.67 3.86 3.77
CA ASP A 31 1.90 2.73 2.89
C ASP A 31 2.40 3.26 1.52
N GLY A 32 3.46 2.67 0.97
CA GLY A 32 4.09 3.18 -0.24
C GLY A 32 5.02 2.19 -0.94
N PHE A 33 5.53 2.62 -2.10
CA PHE A 33 6.51 1.90 -2.91
C PHE A 33 6.08 0.45 -3.27
N PRO A 34 4.91 0.27 -3.90
CA PRO A 34 4.40 -1.05 -4.27
C PRO A 34 5.21 -1.66 -5.42
N MET A 35 5.41 -2.97 -5.37
CA MET A 35 5.95 -3.77 -6.49
C MET A 35 5.31 -5.16 -6.52
N PHE A 36 5.01 -5.66 -7.71
CA PHE A 36 4.65 -7.07 -7.92
C PHE A 36 5.90 -7.90 -8.22
N SER A 37 5.90 -9.18 -7.83
CA SER A 37 6.87 -10.15 -8.33
C SER A 37 6.69 -10.35 -9.85
N PRO A 38 7.72 -10.79 -10.58
CA PRO A 38 7.62 -10.99 -12.03
C PRO A 38 6.51 -11.98 -12.46
N ASP A 39 6.15 -12.92 -11.58
CA ASP A 39 5.08 -13.89 -11.80
C ASP A 39 3.72 -13.47 -11.21
N GLY A 40 3.62 -12.25 -10.65
CA GLY A 40 2.39 -11.69 -10.09
C GLY A 40 1.93 -12.30 -8.77
N LYS A 41 2.60 -13.34 -8.26
CA LYS A 41 2.15 -14.06 -7.05
C LYS A 41 2.33 -13.28 -5.77
N PHE A 42 3.32 -12.39 -5.72
CA PHE A 42 3.63 -11.62 -4.53
C PHE A 42 3.51 -10.14 -4.78
N PHE A 43 3.01 -9.44 -3.77
CA PHE A 43 2.98 -8.00 -3.68
C PHE A 43 3.82 -7.56 -2.49
N VAL A 44 4.77 -6.64 -2.73
CA VAL A 44 5.61 -6.06 -1.69
C VAL A 44 5.33 -4.57 -1.59
N PHE A 45 5.30 -4.05 -0.36
CA PHE A 45 5.16 -2.62 -0.10
C PHE A 45 5.88 -2.23 1.19
N ALA A 46 6.20 -0.95 1.30
CA ALA A 46 6.77 -0.34 2.50
C ALA A 46 5.65 0.26 3.36
N SER A 47 5.72 0.08 4.67
CA SER A 47 4.74 0.62 5.60
C SER A 47 5.32 0.99 6.96
N ASN A 48 4.73 1.99 7.61
CA ASN A 48 5.03 2.34 9.00
C ASN A 48 4.21 1.50 10.00
N ARG A 49 3.48 0.50 9.53
CA ARG A 49 2.81 -0.48 10.37
C ARG A 49 3.84 -1.24 11.20
N ASN A 50 3.49 -1.53 12.45
CA ASN A 50 4.35 -2.23 13.42
C ASN A 50 5.72 -1.56 13.60
N GLN A 51 5.81 -0.24 13.41
CA GLN A 51 7.03 0.53 13.66
C GLN A 51 7.45 0.44 15.14
N ALA A 52 8.75 0.22 15.39
CA ALA A 52 9.29 0.23 16.75
C ALA A 52 9.38 1.66 17.31
N LYS A 53 9.65 2.63 16.43
CA LYS A 53 9.66 4.07 16.69
C LYS A 53 8.91 4.79 15.59
N ARG A 54 8.32 5.96 15.92
CA ARG A 54 7.61 6.77 14.93
C ARG A 54 8.53 7.15 13.77
N GLY A 55 8.12 6.80 12.57
CA GLY A 55 8.87 7.05 11.34
C GLY A 55 9.61 5.82 10.80
N ASP A 56 9.74 4.74 11.58
CA ASP A 56 10.36 3.52 11.07
C ASP A 56 9.48 2.92 9.96
N THR A 57 10.14 2.48 8.89
CA THR A 57 9.50 1.84 7.74
C THR A 57 9.92 0.38 7.68
N ASN A 58 8.93 -0.50 7.61
CA ASN A 58 9.09 -1.94 7.45
C ASN A 58 8.69 -2.35 6.03
N ILE A 59 9.19 -3.51 5.59
CA ILE A 59 8.79 -4.13 4.33
C ILE A 59 7.81 -5.26 4.61
N PHE A 60 6.69 -5.24 3.89
CA PHE A 60 5.65 -6.27 3.96
C PHE A 60 5.57 -6.98 2.61
N ILE A 61 5.46 -8.29 2.63
CA ILE A 61 5.19 -9.13 1.46
C ILE A 61 3.92 -9.94 1.73
N CYS A 62 3.04 -10.02 0.74
CA CYS A 62 1.86 -10.88 0.77
C CYS A 62 1.70 -11.61 -0.56
N GLU A 63 1.01 -12.75 -0.52
CA GLU A 63 0.47 -13.36 -1.73
C GLU A 63 -0.65 -12.49 -2.28
N TRP A 64 -0.64 -12.24 -3.58
CA TRP A 64 -1.69 -11.51 -4.27
C TRP A 64 -2.79 -12.49 -4.71
N VAL A 65 -4.04 -12.08 -4.51
CA VAL A 65 -5.23 -12.84 -4.91
C VAL A 65 -6.13 -11.87 -5.67
N ASP A 66 -6.44 -12.20 -6.92
CA ASP A 66 -7.41 -11.49 -7.75
C ASP A 66 -8.87 -11.81 -7.34
#